data_AF-G0P9K9-F1
#
_entry.id   AF-G0P9K9-F1
#
_cell.length_a   1.000
_cell.length_b   1.000
_cell.length_c   1.000
_cell.angle_alpha   90.00
_cell.angle_beta   90.00
_cell.angle_gamma   90.00
#
_symmetry.space_group_name_H-M   'P 1'
#
loop_
_entity.id
_entity.type
_entity.pdbx_description
1 polymer ?
#
loop_
_entity_poly.entity_id
_entity_poly.type
_entity_poly.pdbx_seq_one_letter_code
_entity_poly.pdbx_strand_id
1 'polypeptide(L)'
;MSHTILLLQPTENIESRSWSDYESTNDCLEGICKVYEEYLKKKTPMKPSITYDITNLFEFIDDLKDLSMLVFDDMTNTYVPHNKQYVKESIFKLMDTKLHDH
;
A
#
# COMPACT_ATOMS: atom_id res chain seq x y z
N MET A 1 10.96 -12.07 -7.06
CA MET A 1 9.82 -11.91 -6.13
C MET A 1 10.45 -11.72 -4.76
N SER A 2 10.31 -10.54 -4.18
CA SER A 2 10.93 -10.21 -2.90
C SER A 2 9.86 -10.19 -1.83
N HIS A 3 10.01 -11.03 -0.80
CA HIS A 3 9.12 -11.03 0.35
C HIS A 3 9.07 -9.62 0.94
N THR A 4 7.87 -9.14 1.25
CA THR A 4 7.66 -7.76 1.65
C THR A 4 6.78 -7.70 2.88
N ILE A 5 7.23 -6.98 3.91
CA ILE A 5 6.46 -6.73 5.13
C ILE A 5 5.96 -5.30 5.10
N LEU A 6 4.66 -5.11 5.26
CA LEU A 6 3.99 -3.83 5.37
C LEU A 6 3.82 -3.46 6.85
N LEU A 7 4.24 -2.26 7.22
CA LEU A 7 3.98 -1.66 8.52
C LEU A 7 3.03 -0.48 8.32
N LEU A 8 1.90 -0.48 9.03
CA LEU A 8 0.84 0.49 8.87
C LEU A 8 0.46 1.08 10.23
N GLN A 9 0.38 2.41 10.31
CA GLN A 9 -0.22 3.12 11.43
C GLN A 9 -1.22 4.15 10.90
N PRO A 10 -2.53 3.87 10.94
CA PRO A 10 -3.54 4.76 10.38
C PRO A 10 -3.69 6.09 11.13
N THR A 11 -3.54 6.08 12.45
CA THR A 11 -3.80 7.26 13.31
C THR A 11 -2.68 7.48 14.32
N GLU A 12 -2.71 8.57 15.08
CA GLU A 12 -1.73 8.81 16.14
C GLU A 12 -1.80 7.78 17.29
N ASN A 13 -2.92 7.05 17.43
CA ASN A 13 -3.04 6.00 18.42
C ASN A 13 -2.04 4.86 18.12
N ILE A 14 -1.16 4.58 19.07
CA ILE A 14 -0.16 3.52 18.97
C ILE A 14 -0.77 2.12 18.82
N GLU A 15 -1.96 1.91 19.38
CA GLU A 15 -2.70 0.64 19.26
C GLU A 15 -3.26 0.41 17.86
N SER A 16 -3.27 1.45 17.01
CA SER A 16 -3.68 1.31 15.59
C SER A 16 -2.58 0.71 14.71
N ARG A 17 -1.38 0.46 15.24
CA ARG A 17 -0.28 -0.17 14.51
C ARG A 17 -0.63 -1.60 14.15
N SER A 18 -0.49 -1.92 12.87
CA SER A 18 -0.61 -3.27 12.34
C SER A 18 0.53 -3.56 11.38
N TRP A 19 0.74 -4.84 11.13
CA TRP A 19 1.67 -5.31 10.11
C TRP A 19 1.04 -6.45 9.32
N SER A 20 1.53 -6.66 8.10
CA SER A 20 1.12 -7.75 7.23
C SER A 20 2.29 -8.11 6.33
N ASP A 21 2.45 -9.39 6.00
CA ASP A 21 3.50 -9.87 5.11
C ASP A 21 2.92 -10.39 3.79
N TYR A 22 3.76 -10.34 2.75
CA TYR A 22 3.40 -10.64 1.38
C TYR A 22 4.55 -11.39 0.69
N GLU A 23 4.23 -12.34 -0.18
CA GLU A 23 5.22 -13.11 -0.93
C GLU A 23 5.98 -12.26 -1.97
N SER A 24 5.36 -11.19 -2.45
CA SER A 24 5.99 -10.24 -3.37
C SER A 24 5.67 -8.78 -3.03
N THR A 25 6.53 -7.87 -3.49
CA THR A 25 6.28 -6.42 -3.41
C THR A 25 5.00 -6.03 -4.14
N ASN A 26 4.67 -6.68 -5.26
CA ASN A 26 3.44 -6.38 -6.01
C ASN A 26 2.20 -6.74 -5.20
N ASP A 27 2.18 -7.91 -4.54
CA ASP A 27 1.07 -8.32 -3.69
C ASP A 27 0.88 -7.36 -2.51
N CYS A 28 1.99 -6.86 -1.96
CA CYS A 28 1.95 -5.83 -0.92
C CYS A 28 1.30 -4.53 -1.42
N LEU A 29 1.67 -4.06 -2.62
CA LEU A 29 1.08 -2.86 -3.22
C LEU A 29 -0.41 -3.04 -3.49
N GLU A 30 -0.82 -4.22 -3.98
CA GLU A 30 -2.25 -4.55 -4.12
C GLU A 30 -2.98 -4.62 -2.77
N GLY A 31 -2.30 -5.09 -1.72
CA GLY A 31 -2.80 -5.06 -0.34
C GLY A 31 -3.12 -3.63 0.12
N ILE A 32 -2.26 -2.66 -0.18
CA ILE A 32 -2.48 -1.24 0.16
C ILE A 32 -3.72 -0.70 -0.57
N CYS A 33 -3.88 -1.01 -1.86
CA CYS A 33 -5.07 -0.65 -2.62
C CYS A 33 -6.34 -1.24 -1.99
N LYS A 34 -6.31 -2.52 -1.58
CA LYS A 34 -7.46 -3.17 -0.91
C LYS A 34 -7.81 -2.51 0.42
N VAL A 35 -6.82 -2.14 1.24
CA VAL A 35 -7.05 -1.42 2.51
C VAL A 35 -7.78 -0.10 2.24
N TYR A 36 -7.37 0.63 1.19
CA TYR A 36 -8.03 1.87 0.80
C TYR A 36 -9.46 1.63 0.28
N GLU A 37 -9.67 0.59 -0.52
CA GLU A 37 -11.01 0.20 -0.99
C GLU A 37 -11.95 -0.17 0.16
N GLU A 38 -11.46 -0.88 1.18
CA GLU A 38 -12.24 -1.18 2.39
C GLU A 38 -12.57 0.09 3.18
N TYR A 39 -11.63 1.04 3.26
CA TYR A 39 -11.87 2.36 3.84
C TYR A 39 -12.99 3.11 3.08
N LEU A 40 -12.95 3.11 1.74
CA LEU A 40 -13.99 3.74 0.91
C LEU A 40 -15.35 3.06 1.05
N LYS A 41 -15.39 1.71 1.10
CA LYS A 41 -16.61 0.91 1.34
C LYS A 41 -17.29 1.30 2.64
N LYS A 42 -16.51 1.43 3.73
CA LYS A 42 -17.03 1.83 5.05
C LYS A 42 -17.60 3.25 5.03
N LYS A 43 -16.99 4.16 4.27
CA LYS A 43 -17.44 5.56 4.15
C LYS A 43 -18.67 5.72 3.25
N THR A 44 -18.82 4.87 2.23
CA THR A 44 -19.94 4.94 1.26
C THR A 44 -20.63 3.58 1.07
N PRO A 45 -21.34 3.06 2.07
CA PRO A 45 -21.91 1.71 2.03
C PRO A 45 -23.01 1.52 0.96
N MET A 46 -23.55 2.60 0.40
CA MET A 46 -24.62 2.56 -0.61
C MET A 46 -24.12 2.45 -2.07
N LYS A 47 -22.82 2.58 -2.34
CA LYS A 47 -22.31 2.48 -3.72
C LYS A 47 -21.91 1.03 -4.04
N PRO A 48 -22.49 0.42 -5.09
CA PRO A 48 -22.20 -0.97 -5.46
C PRO A 48 -20.81 -1.17 -6.08
N SER A 49 -20.26 -0.12 -6.71
CA SER A 49 -18.89 -0.11 -7.22
C SER A 49 -18.11 1.06 -6.62
N ILE A 50 -16.85 0.79 -6.26
CA ILE A 50 -15.90 1.82 -5.85
C ILE A 50 -15.06 2.19 -7.07
N THR A 51 -15.07 3.47 -7.42
CA THR A 51 -14.11 4.06 -8.34
C THR A 51 -13.34 5.15 -7.59
N TYR A 52 -12.02 5.16 -7.73
CA TYR A 52 -11.16 6.19 -7.17
C TYR A 52 -10.02 6.50 -8.13
N ASP A 53 -9.55 7.74 -8.07
CA ASP A 53 -8.36 8.18 -8.79
C ASP A 53 -7.11 7.89 -7.96
N ILE A 54 -5.95 7.73 -8.63
CA ILE A 54 -4.66 7.54 -7.97
C ILE A 54 -4.33 8.67 -7.00
N THR A 55 -4.78 9.90 -7.30
CA THR A 55 -4.65 11.07 -6.44
C THR A 55 -5.31 10.84 -5.08
N ASN A 56 -6.51 10.28 -5.06
CA ASN A 56 -7.24 10.03 -3.81
C ASN A 56 -6.54 8.95 -2.95
N LEU A 57 -5.90 7.97 -3.60
CA LEU A 57 -5.11 6.95 -2.91
C LEU A 57 -3.83 7.56 -2.32
N PHE A 58 -3.19 8.49 -3.03
CA PHE A 58 -2.00 9.18 -2.53
C PHE A 58 -2.32 10.09 -1.35
N GLU A 59 -3.43 10.84 -1.41
CA GLU A 59 -3.92 11.62 -0.27
C GLU A 59 -4.17 10.73 0.95
N PHE A 60 -4.81 9.58 0.76
CA PHE A 60 -4.99 8.60 1.84
C PHE A 60 -3.67 8.14 2.44
N ILE A 61 -2.66 7.81 1.62
CA ILE A 61 -1.34 7.39 2.09
C ILE A 61 -0.66 8.52 2.89
N ASP A 62 -0.79 9.76 2.41
CA ASP A 62 -0.20 10.93 3.07
C ASP A 62 -0.86 11.19 4.44
N ASP A 63 -2.18 10.99 4.55
CA ASP A 63 -2.95 11.14 5.78
C ASP A 63 -2.65 10.09 6.87
N LEU A 64 -2.10 8.92 6.51
CA LEU A 64 -1.70 7.91 7.49
C LEU A 64 -0.69 8.50 8.50
N LYS A 65 -0.66 8.03 9.74
CA LYS A 65 0.40 8.47 10.66
C LYS A 65 1.76 7.93 10.22
N ASP A 66 1.81 6.65 9.87
CA ASP A 66 3.01 6.00 9.37
C ASP A 66 2.64 4.88 8.38
N LEU A 67 3.50 4.70 7.39
CA LEU A 67 3.42 3.61 6.42
C LEU A 67 4.82 3.35 5.89
N SER A 68 5.29 2.14 6.11
CA SER A 68 6.61 1.69 5.69
C SER A 68 6.55 0.28 5.12
N MET A 69 7.39 0.00 4.13
CA MET A 69 7.56 -1.33 3.55
C MET A 69 8.97 -1.82 3.82
N LEU A 70 9.11 -3.06 4.26
CA LEU A 70 10.39 -3.75 4.38
C LEU A 70 10.47 -4.76 3.24
N VAL A 71 11.32 -4.51 2.25
CA VAL A 71 11.48 -5.39 1.08
C VAL A 71 12.73 -6.23 1.27
N PHE A 72 12.61 -7.55 1.11
CA PHE A 72 13.73 -8.47 1.23
C PHE A 72 14.69 -8.32 0.04
N ASP A 73 15.95 -8.08 0.35
CA ASP A 73 17.07 -8.08 -0.61
C ASP A 73 17.82 -9.42 -0.51
N ASP A 74 17.68 -10.24 -1.55
CA ASP A 74 18.33 -11.55 -1.65
C ASP A 74 19.86 -11.46 -1.69
N MET A 75 20.43 -10.34 -2.16
CA MET A 75 21.88 -10.19 -2.30
C MET A 75 22.56 -9.98 -0.95
N THR A 76 21.94 -9.17 -0.09
CA THR A 76 22.47 -8.86 1.24
C THR A 76 21.83 -9.71 2.34
N ASN A 77 20.77 -10.45 2.02
CA ASN A 77 19.96 -11.25 2.96
C ASN A 77 19.39 -10.38 4.09
N THR A 78 18.91 -9.18 3.74
CA THR A 78 18.39 -8.19 4.69
C THR A 78 17.09 -7.56 4.19
N TYR A 79 16.30 -6.99 5.10
CA TYR A 79 15.17 -6.15 4.74
C TYR A 79 15.59 -4.70 4.56
N VAL A 80 15.31 -4.14 3.39
CA VAL A 80 15.51 -2.73 3.08
C VAL A 80 14.23 -1.96 3.41
N PRO A 81 14.29 -0.93 4.27
CA PRO A 81 13.14 -0.12 4.60
C PRO A 81 12.85 0.92 3.52
N HIS A 82 11.56 1.08 3.22
CA HIS A 82 11.02 2.02 2.26
C HIS A 82 9.91 2.83 2.89
N ASN A 83 9.90 4.13 2.64
CA ASN A 83 8.94 5.07 3.18
C ASN A 83 7.71 5.23 2.28
N LYS A 84 6.73 6.03 2.73
CA LYS A 84 5.53 6.40 1.97
C LYS A 84 5.79 6.87 0.54
N GLN A 85 6.84 7.66 0.32
CA GLN A 85 7.14 8.19 -1.00
C GLN A 85 7.48 7.06 -1.97
N TYR A 86 8.31 6.12 -1.54
CA TYR A 86 8.60 4.91 -2.31
C TYR A 86 7.34 4.08 -2.60
N VAL A 87 6.44 3.96 -1.63
CA VAL A 87 5.15 3.27 -1.82
C VAL A 87 4.35 3.93 -2.94
N LYS A 88 4.16 5.26 -2.89
CA LYS A 88 3.40 6.01 -3.91
C LYS A 88 3.98 5.82 -5.30
N GLU A 89 5.31 5.93 -5.44
CA GLU A 89 6.01 5.71 -6.70
C GLU A 89 5.88 4.27 -7.22
N SER A 90 5.91 3.30 -6.32
CA SER A 90 5.76 1.89 -6.67
C SER A 90 4.33 1.56 -7.13
N ILE A 91 3.31 2.14 -6.48
CA ILE A 91 1.92 2.04 -6.91
C ILE A 91 1.73 2.70 -8.28
N PHE A 92 2.31 3.88 -8.51
CA PHE A 92 2.24 4.56 -9.81
C PHE A 92 2.77 3.67 -10.93
N LYS A 93 3.96 3.08 -10.74
CA LYS A 93 4.56 2.15 -11.71
C LYS A 93 3.69 0.92 -11.92
N LEU A 94 3.11 0.35 -10.87
CA LEU A 94 2.24 -0.82 -10.96
C LEU A 94 1.00 -0.53 -11.81
N MET A 95 0.37 0.63 -11.62
CA MET A 95 -0.81 1.03 -12.40
C MET A 95 -0.45 1.34 -13.85
N ASP A 96 0.68 2.01 -14.08
CA ASP A 96 1.18 2.30 -15.43
C ASP A 96 1.44 1.02 -16.23
N THR A 97 2.10 0.03 -15.64
CA THR A 97 2.32 -1.28 -16.30
C THR A 97 0.99 -1.97 -16.63
N LYS A 98 0.02 -1.98 -15.69
CA LYS A 98 -1.30 -2.61 -15.91
C LYS A 98 -2.11 -1.94 -17.03
N LEU A 99 -1.89 -0.65 -17.30
CA LEU A 99 -2.56 0.07 -18.39
C LEU A 99 -1.95 -0.23 -19.77
N HIS A 100 -0.65 -0.52 -19.83
CA HIS A 100 0.07 -0.78 -21.09
C HIS A 100 0.08 -2.25 -21.52
N ASP A 101 -0.21 -3.19 -20.61
CA ASP A 101 -0.34 -4.63 -20.90
C ASP A 101 -1.73 -5.03 -21.49
N HIS A 102 -2.58 -4.04 -21.83
CA HIS A 102 -3.90 -4.22 -22.44
C HIS A 102 -4.01 -3.53 -23.80
#